data_AF-A0A8J4WXR4-F1
#
_entry.id   AF-A0A8J4WXR4-F1
#
_cell.length_a   1.000
_cell.length_b   1.000
_cell.length_c   1.000
_cell.angle_alpha   90.00
_cell.angle_beta   90.00
_cell.angle_gamma   90.00
#
_symmetry.space_group_name_H-M   'P 1'
#
loop_
_entity.id
_entity.type
_entity.pdbx_description
1 polymer ?
#
loop_
_entity_poly.entity_id
_entity_poly.type
_entity_poly.pdbx_seq_one_letter_code
_entity_poly.pdbx_strand_id
1 'polypeptide(L)'
;MSIDVSDSVAAAARADAIAQEKIWLSVLRQTNDKLAKSIEMIEAQLESIHDEGNEWKTRYEIQKEINDYYKKAFFISDQHIPKAKSILLNKATRRGSKIAKQLELDEDPNEMLEEYQDYMYRLCKELECRIEQEGKAYYWATDIRKRALIELNYTYVPAPTTKAVGEKTNKGDEFMLNSKQDKPRRTFHSKYGLTNHLGNVKKLPPMHF
;
A
#
# COMPACT_ATOMS: atom_id res chain seq x y z
N MET A 1 30.79 -51.45 -6.18
CA MET A 1 32.00 -51.43 -7.02
C MET A 1 31.56 -51.09 -8.44
N SER A 2 31.79 -49.86 -8.89
CA SER A 2 31.62 -49.51 -10.32
C SER A 2 32.82 -50.07 -11.07
N ILE A 3 32.64 -51.19 -11.77
CA ILE A 3 33.63 -51.67 -12.74
C ILE A 3 33.60 -50.68 -13.89
N ASP A 4 34.76 -50.15 -14.28
CA ASP A 4 34.81 -49.17 -15.36
C ASP A 4 34.38 -49.82 -16.68
N VAL A 5 33.75 -49.05 -17.56
CA VAL A 5 33.24 -49.55 -18.85
C VAL A 5 34.39 -50.15 -19.67
N SER A 6 35.58 -49.57 -19.53
CA SER A 6 36.86 -50.03 -20.10
C SER A 6 37.25 -51.44 -19.64
N ASP A 7 37.09 -51.75 -18.35
CA ASP A 7 37.42 -53.06 -17.76
C ASP A 7 36.43 -54.14 -18.21
N SER A 8 35.16 -53.76 -18.36
CA SER A 8 34.11 -54.66 -18.85
C SER A 8 34.30 -55.02 -20.34
N VAL A 9 34.73 -54.06 -21.16
CA VAL A 9 35.06 -54.29 -22.58
C VAL A 9 36.28 -55.20 -22.74
N ALA A 10 37.31 -55.05 -21.89
CA ALA A 10 38.49 -55.92 -21.89
C ALA A 10 38.20 -57.37 -21.42
N ALA A 11 37.16 -57.56 -20.61
CA ALA A 11 36.67 -58.87 -20.20
C ALA A 11 35.84 -59.56 -21.31
N ALA A 12 35.08 -58.80 -22.10
CA ALA A 12 34.29 -59.30 -23.22
C ALA A 12 35.17 -59.94 -24.33
N ALA A 13 36.38 -59.42 -24.54
CA ALA A 13 37.30 -59.90 -25.57
C ALA A 13 37.91 -61.29 -25.29
N ARG A 14 37.78 -61.81 -24.05
CA ARG A 14 38.40 -63.07 -23.59
C ARG A 14 37.39 -64.14 -23.17
N ALA A 15 36.10 -63.92 -23.39
CA ALA A 15 35.02 -64.76 -22.88
C ALA A 15 34.31 -65.56 -23.98
N ASP A 16 33.66 -66.68 -23.62
CA ASP A 16 32.82 -67.46 -24.53
C ASP A 16 31.60 -66.65 -25.01
N ALA A 17 31.02 -67.02 -26.16
CA ALA A 17 29.99 -66.25 -26.85
C ALA A 17 28.79 -65.82 -25.95
N ILE A 18 28.30 -66.72 -25.10
CA ILE A 18 27.18 -66.43 -24.17
C ILE A 18 27.61 -65.46 -23.06
N ALA A 19 28.85 -65.56 -22.58
CA ALA A 19 29.39 -64.66 -21.57
C ALA A 19 29.68 -63.28 -22.17
N GLN A 20 30.17 -63.24 -23.41
CA GLN A 20 30.40 -62.02 -24.18
C GLN A 20 29.09 -61.23 -24.36
N GLU A 21 27.98 -61.89 -24.74
CA GLU A 21 26.66 -61.27 -24.86
C GLU A 21 26.19 -60.62 -23.54
N LYS A 22 26.33 -61.34 -22.41
CA LYS A 22 25.97 -60.82 -21.08
C LYS A 22 26.81 -59.60 -20.69
N ILE A 23 28.10 -59.61 -21.01
CA ILE A 23 29.00 -58.48 -20.75
C ILE A 23 28.61 -57.28 -21.62
N TRP A 24 28.29 -57.47 -22.90
CA TRP A 24 27.82 -56.39 -23.78
C TRP A 24 26.50 -55.78 -23.32
N LEU A 25 25.54 -56.59 -22.87
CA LEU A 25 24.30 -56.08 -22.29
C LEU A 25 24.55 -55.25 -21.03
N SER A 26 25.49 -55.67 -20.19
CA SER A 26 25.91 -54.89 -19.00
C SER A 26 26.55 -53.56 -19.40
N VAL A 27 27.46 -53.57 -20.38
CA VAL A 27 28.11 -52.36 -20.91
C VAL A 27 27.08 -51.41 -21.53
N LEU A 28 26.13 -51.93 -22.31
CA LEU A 28 25.05 -51.14 -22.90
C LEU A 28 24.16 -50.50 -21.83
N ARG A 29 23.81 -51.23 -20.76
CA ARG A 29 23.03 -50.67 -19.65
C ARG A 29 23.81 -49.57 -18.93
N GLN A 30 25.07 -49.81 -18.58
CA GLN A 30 25.90 -48.80 -17.90
C GLN A 30 26.13 -47.55 -18.74
N THR A 31 26.33 -47.72 -20.06
CA THR A 31 26.50 -46.58 -20.97
C THR A 31 25.20 -45.82 -21.14
N ASN A 32 24.05 -46.50 -21.24
CA ASN A 32 22.74 -45.85 -21.30
C ASN A 32 22.43 -45.09 -19.99
N ASP A 33 22.72 -45.67 -18.82
CA ASP A 33 22.56 -44.98 -17.53
C ASP A 33 23.47 -43.75 -17.41
N LYS A 34 24.71 -43.83 -17.93
CA LYS A 34 25.63 -42.68 -17.99
C LYS A 34 25.11 -41.60 -18.93
N LEU A 35 24.57 -41.98 -20.09
CA LEU A 35 23.97 -41.05 -21.05
C LEU A 35 22.74 -40.37 -20.47
N ALA A 36 21.84 -41.12 -19.82
CA ALA A 36 20.66 -40.58 -19.15
C ALA A 36 21.03 -39.53 -18.09
N LYS A 37 22.02 -39.81 -17.25
CA LYS A 37 22.55 -38.84 -16.27
C LYS A 37 23.18 -37.62 -16.92
N SER A 38 23.87 -37.81 -18.05
CA SER A 38 24.45 -36.69 -18.80
C SER A 38 23.36 -35.80 -19.40
N ILE A 39 22.26 -36.38 -19.89
CA ILE A 39 21.10 -35.64 -20.39
C ILE A 39 20.47 -34.85 -19.26
N GLU A 40 20.17 -35.49 -18.13
CA GLU A 40 19.59 -34.84 -16.95
C GLU A 40 20.45 -33.66 -16.46
N MET A 41 21.77 -33.82 -16.42
CA MET A 41 22.70 -32.74 -16.05
C MET A 41 22.66 -31.57 -17.04
N ILE A 42 22.62 -31.84 -18.35
CA ILE A 42 22.56 -30.80 -19.39
C ILE A 42 21.21 -30.09 -19.34
N GLU A 43 20.11 -30.81 -19.13
CA GLU A 43 18.77 -30.22 -18.96
C GLU A 43 18.70 -29.32 -17.74
N ALA A 44 19.30 -29.72 -16.61
CA ALA A 44 19.40 -28.87 -15.42
C ALA A 44 20.24 -27.60 -15.66
N GLN A 45 21.34 -27.71 -16.42
CA GLN A 45 22.14 -26.54 -16.81
C GLN A 45 21.37 -25.60 -17.74
N LEU A 46 20.59 -26.14 -18.67
CA LEU A 46 19.77 -25.35 -19.59
C LEU A 46 18.72 -24.52 -18.83
N GLU A 47 18.05 -25.13 -17.84
CA GLU A 47 17.07 -24.43 -16.99
C GLU A 47 17.74 -23.28 -16.22
N SER A 48 18.93 -23.51 -15.65
CA SER A 48 19.71 -22.46 -14.95
C SER A 48 20.06 -21.29 -15.88
N ILE A 49 20.48 -21.57 -17.12
CA ILE A 49 20.84 -20.53 -18.10
C ILE A 49 19.61 -19.68 -18.49
N HIS A 50 18.42 -20.29 -18.52
CA HIS A 50 17.18 -19.57 -18.81
C HIS A 50 16.91 -18.48 -17.76
N ASP A 51 17.11 -18.78 -16.48
CA ASP A 51 16.95 -17.83 -15.38
C ASP A 51 18.04 -16.75 -15.36
N GLU A 52 19.30 -17.11 -15.66
CA GLU A 52 20.42 -16.15 -15.72
C GLU A 52 20.20 -15.06 -16.79
N GLY A 53 19.64 -15.42 -17.95
CA GLY A 53 19.31 -14.46 -19.00
C GLY A 53 18.29 -13.41 -18.56
N ASN A 54 17.33 -13.81 -17.72
CA ASN A 54 16.34 -12.90 -17.13
C ASN A 54 16.94 -12.02 -16.02
N GLU A 55 17.87 -12.58 -15.25
CA GLU A 55 18.58 -11.86 -14.20
C GLU A 55 19.45 -10.74 -14.76
N TRP A 56 20.21 -10.99 -15.83
CA TRP A 56 21.05 -9.95 -16.45
C TRP A 56 20.25 -8.81 -17.06
N LYS A 57 19.09 -9.13 -17.67
CA LYS A 57 18.17 -8.12 -18.17
C LYS A 57 17.64 -7.24 -17.04
N THR A 58 17.19 -7.86 -15.94
CA THR A 58 16.71 -7.14 -14.75
C THR A 58 17.83 -6.28 -14.14
N ARG A 59 19.04 -6.82 -13.99
CA ARG A 59 20.22 -6.08 -13.51
C ARG A 59 20.56 -4.89 -14.41
N TYR A 60 20.51 -5.07 -15.72
CA TYR A 60 20.74 -4.00 -16.69
C TYR A 60 19.70 -2.88 -16.58
N GLU A 61 18.42 -3.23 -16.49
CA GLU A 61 17.32 -2.26 -16.36
C GLU A 61 17.46 -1.44 -15.06
N ILE A 62 17.71 -2.09 -13.92
CA ILE A 62 17.98 -1.42 -12.64
C ILE A 62 19.22 -0.52 -12.73
N GLN A 63 20.32 -1.01 -13.32
CA GLN A 63 21.54 -0.22 -13.45
C GLN A 63 21.32 1.02 -14.33
N LYS A 64 20.51 0.89 -15.39
CA LYS A 64 20.13 2.00 -16.25
C LYS A 64 19.34 3.06 -15.48
N GLU A 65 18.36 2.64 -14.69
CA GLU A 65 17.57 3.55 -13.84
C GLU A 65 18.47 4.28 -12.83
N ILE A 66 19.32 3.56 -12.11
CA ILE A 66 20.28 4.13 -11.14
C ILE A 66 21.19 5.16 -11.83
N ASN A 67 21.72 4.83 -13.01
CA ASN A 67 22.56 5.74 -13.78
C ASN A 67 21.81 7.01 -14.18
N ASP A 68 20.53 6.91 -14.57
CA ASP A 68 19.72 8.07 -14.91
C ASP A 68 19.38 8.93 -13.69
N TYR A 69 19.17 8.32 -12.51
CA TYR A 69 19.08 9.05 -11.25
C TYR A 69 20.36 9.82 -10.95
N TYR A 70 21.53 9.17 -11.06
CA TYR A 70 22.80 9.84 -10.80
C TYR A 70 23.10 10.96 -11.79
N LYS A 71 22.78 10.80 -13.07
CA LYS A 71 22.92 11.90 -14.05
C LYS A 71 22.07 13.11 -13.66
N LYS A 72 20.81 12.90 -13.26
CA LYS A 72 19.93 13.99 -12.79
C LYS A 72 20.46 14.65 -11.52
N ALA A 73 20.87 13.84 -10.54
CA ALA A 73 21.42 14.34 -9.28
C ALA A 73 22.72 15.14 -9.49
N PHE A 74 23.60 14.64 -10.38
CA PHE A 74 24.81 15.34 -10.78
C PHE A 74 24.50 16.67 -11.44
N PHE A 75 23.57 16.70 -12.40
CA PHE A 75 23.15 17.94 -13.06
C PHE A 75 22.62 18.98 -12.07
N ILE A 76 21.76 18.58 -11.13
CA ILE A 76 21.27 19.48 -10.07
C ILE A 76 22.43 19.98 -9.22
N SER A 77 23.32 19.08 -8.78
CA SER A 77 24.46 19.46 -7.94
C SER A 77 25.41 20.41 -8.67
N ASP A 78 25.71 20.13 -9.92
CA ASP A 78 26.59 20.92 -10.78
C ASP A 78 26.01 22.32 -11.05
N GLN A 79 24.69 22.48 -11.11
CA GLN A 79 24.06 23.80 -11.20
C GLN A 79 24.00 24.55 -9.86
N HIS A 80 23.76 23.84 -8.76
CA HIS A 80 23.52 24.47 -7.45
C HIS A 80 24.82 24.79 -6.69
N ILE A 81 25.86 23.98 -6.84
CA ILE A 81 27.16 24.19 -6.16
C ILE A 81 27.82 25.51 -6.58
N PRO A 82 27.92 25.87 -7.88
CA PRO A 82 28.47 27.15 -8.31
C PRO A 82 27.63 28.34 -7.83
N LYS A 83 26.29 28.22 -7.84
CA LYS A 83 25.39 29.24 -7.30
C LYS A 83 25.64 29.48 -5.81
N ALA A 84 25.73 28.41 -5.01
CA ALA A 84 26.04 28.51 -3.58
C ALA A 84 27.43 29.10 -3.33
N LYS A 85 28.45 28.67 -4.09
CA LYS A 85 29.81 29.24 -4.02
C LYS A 85 29.84 30.72 -4.39
N SER A 86 29.10 31.12 -5.43
CA SER A 86 28.98 32.52 -5.85
C SER A 86 28.32 33.38 -4.77
N ILE A 87 27.22 32.92 -4.16
CA ILE A 87 26.56 33.61 -3.05
C ILE A 87 27.52 33.79 -1.87
N LEU A 88 28.28 32.76 -1.49
CA LEU A 88 29.24 32.82 -0.40
C LEU A 88 30.43 33.75 -0.71
N LEU A 89 30.96 33.70 -1.93
CA LEU A 89 32.05 34.57 -2.37
C LEU A 89 31.60 36.03 -2.40
N ASN A 90 30.42 36.31 -2.97
CA ASN A 90 29.84 37.66 -2.97
C ASN A 90 29.58 38.17 -1.56
N LYS A 91 29.23 37.30 -0.60
CA LYS A 91 29.07 37.66 0.82
C LYS A 91 30.41 37.86 1.55
N ALA A 92 31.48 37.20 1.12
CA ALA A 92 32.83 37.41 1.64
C ALA A 92 33.48 38.69 1.07
N THR A 93 33.36 38.91 -0.24
CA THR A 93 33.83 40.12 -0.93
C THR A 93 33.11 41.38 -0.45
N ARG A 94 31.80 41.29 -0.16
CA ARG A 94 31.05 42.38 0.48
C ARG A 94 31.49 42.68 1.91
N ARG A 95 31.92 41.68 2.69
CA ARG A 95 32.42 41.93 4.06
C ARG A 95 33.81 42.58 4.12
N GLY A 96 34.59 42.50 3.04
CA GLY A 96 35.94 43.06 2.96
C GLY A 96 36.08 44.42 2.26
N SER A 97 35.05 44.89 1.53
CA SER A 97 35.14 46.12 0.74
C SER A 97 34.33 47.25 1.38
N LYS A 98 34.95 48.44 1.53
CA LYS A 98 34.25 49.69 1.92
C LYS A 98 33.14 50.10 0.93
N ILE A 99 33.06 49.44 -0.24
CA ILE A 99 32.01 49.60 -1.26
C ILE A 99 30.71 48.87 -0.87
N ALA A 100 30.73 47.97 0.12
CA ALA A 100 29.52 47.26 0.55
C ALA A 100 28.47 48.13 1.26
N LYS A 101 28.79 49.41 1.52
CA LYS A 101 27.79 50.41 1.91
C LYS A 101 27.11 51.11 0.71
N GLN A 102 27.61 50.92 -0.51
CA GLN A 102 27.24 51.75 -1.68
C GLN A 102 26.53 50.96 -2.80
N LEU A 103 26.52 49.62 -2.78
CA LEU A 103 25.71 48.81 -3.72
C LEU A 103 24.68 47.99 -2.96
N GLU A 104 23.62 48.71 -2.61
CA GLU A 104 22.23 48.27 -2.64
C GLU A 104 21.91 47.47 -3.92
N LEU A 105 20.89 46.61 -3.80
CA LEU A 105 20.21 45.79 -4.82
C LEU A 105 20.80 44.37 -4.99
N ASP A 106 20.05 43.29 -4.81
CA ASP A 106 18.61 43.09 -5.03
C ASP A 106 17.89 42.55 -3.78
N GLU A 107 16.71 43.14 -3.49
CA GLU A 107 15.75 42.91 -2.39
C GLU A 107 16.34 42.87 -0.97
N ASP A 108 15.91 43.82 -0.12
CA ASP A 108 16.25 43.77 1.29
C ASP A 108 15.67 42.45 1.84
N PRO A 109 16.50 41.52 2.35
CA PRO A 109 16.00 40.28 2.93
C PRO A 109 14.99 40.52 4.06
N ASN A 110 14.97 41.70 4.67
CA ASN A 110 13.92 42.09 5.61
C ASN A 110 12.60 42.39 4.90
N GLU A 111 12.60 43.09 3.76
CA GLU A 111 11.40 43.39 2.97
C GLU A 111 10.73 42.10 2.48
N MET A 112 11.52 41.13 2.00
CA MET A 112 11.00 39.80 1.62
C MET A 112 10.42 39.01 2.80
N LEU A 113 10.98 39.18 4.00
CA LEU A 113 10.44 38.56 5.21
C LEU A 113 9.15 39.25 5.68
N GLU A 114 9.07 40.57 5.54
CA GLU A 114 7.86 41.36 5.84
C GLU A 114 6.72 41.00 4.87
N GLU A 115 7.00 40.91 3.57
CA GLU A 115 6.01 40.45 2.58
C GLU A 115 5.50 39.03 2.86
N TYR A 116 6.41 38.12 3.23
CA TYR A 116 6.05 36.75 3.59
C TYR A 116 5.24 36.71 4.89
N GLN A 117 5.57 37.54 5.88
CA GLN A 117 4.80 37.69 7.11
C GLN A 117 3.37 38.17 6.80
N ASP A 118 3.21 39.18 5.96
CA ASP A 118 1.91 39.72 5.56
C ASP A 118 1.09 38.72 4.73
N TYR A 119 1.76 37.96 3.87
CA TYR A 119 1.12 36.85 3.16
C TYR A 119 0.59 35.79 4.12
N MET A 120 1.41 35.34 5.06
CA MET A 120 1.02 34.33 6.06
C MET A 120 -0.12 34.84 6.94
N TYR A 121 -0.08 36.11 7.35
CA TYR A 121 -1.14 36.72 8.14
C TYR A 121 -2.48 36.75 7.38
N ARG A 122 -2.46 37.17 6.10
CA ARG A 122 -3.65 37.17 5.24
C ARG A 122 -4.21 35.77 5.03
N LEU A 123 -3.35 34.78 4.78
CA LEU A 123 -3.76 33.39 4.61
C LEU A 123 -4.43 32.84 5.88
N CYS A 124 -3.84 33.09 7.06
CA CYS A 124 -4.46 32.72 8.32
C CYS A 124 -5.83 33.36 8.50
N LYS A 125 -5.97 34.65 8.16
CA LYS A 125 -7.25 35.36 8.25
C LYS A 125 -8.30 34.80 7.29
N GLU A 126 -7.91 34.46 6.06
CA GLU A 126 -8.79 33.83 5.07
C GLU A 126 -9.28 32.46 5.56
N LEU A 127 -8.36 31.63 6.08
CA LEU A 127 -8.70 30.32 6.63
C LEU A 127 -9.63 30.42 7.83
N GLU A 128 -9.41 31.37 8.74
CA GLU A 128 -10.34 31.66 9.85
C GLU A 128 -11.75 32.00 9.33
N CYS A 129 -11.85 32.90 8.35
CA CYS A 129 -13.14 33.28 7.75
C CYS A 129 -13.83 32.09 7.08
N ARG A 130 -13.08 31.24 6.38
CA ARG A 130 -13.62 30.03 5.74
C ARG A 130 -14.15 29.04 6.77
N ILE A 131 -13.42 28.81 7.85
CA ILE A 131 -13.86 27.96 8.96
C ILE A 131 -15.15 28.50 9.58
N GLU A 132 -15.25 29.82 9.78
CA GLU A 132 -16.46 30.45 10.32
C GLU A 132 -17.66 30.26 9.39
N GLN A 133 -17.46 30.40 8.07
CA GLN A 133 -18.50 30.18 7.07
C GLN A 133 -18.94 28.70 7.01
N GLU A 134 -17.99 27.77 7.00
CA GLU A 134 -18.27 26.34 7.04
C GLU A 134 -19.03 25.96 8.33
N GLY A 135 -18.67 26.57 9.46
CA GLY A 135 -19.40 26.46 10.72
C GLY A 135 -20.86 26.92 10.59
N LYS A 136 -21.10 28.13 10.05
CA LYS A 136 -22.46 28.65 9.82
C LYS A 136 -23.28 27.76 8.89
N ALA A 137 -22.68 27.30 7.79
CA ALA A 137 -23.33 26.39 6.84
C ALA A 137 -23.69 25.05 7.52
N TYR A 138 -22.79 24.51 8.33
CA TYR A 138 -23.04 23.29 9.11
C TYR A 138 -24.19 23.45 10.11
N TYR A 139 -24.22 24.56 10.86
CA TYR A 139 -25.33 24.86 11.78
C TYR A 139 -26.66 24.97 11.02
N TRP A 140 -26.69 25.67 9.88
CA TRP A 140 -27.88 25.82 9.06
C TRP A 140 -28.39 24.49 8.49
N ALA A 141 -27.50 23.68 7.91
CA ALA A 141 -27.85 22.34 7.42
C ALA A 141 -28.36 21.43 8.55
N THR A 142 -27.73 21.53 9.73
CA THR A 142 -28.18 20.81 10.94
C THR A 142 -29.57 21.24 11.38
N ASP A 143 -29.88 22.53 11.32
CA ASP A 143 -31.19 23.07 11.67
C ASP A 143 -32.28 22.62 10.69
N ILE A 144 -32.00 22.64 9.39
CA ILE A 144 -32.89 22.08 8.35
C ILE A 144 -33.14 20.59 8.62
N ARG A 145 -32.08 19.81 8.89
CA ARG A 145 -32.21 18.38 9.19
C ARG A 145 -33.08 18.13 10.43
N LYS A 146 -32.93 18.96 11.48
CA LYS A 146 -33.78 18.88 12.68
C LYS A 146 -35.23 19.15 12.33
N ARG A 147 -35.51 20.21 11.56
CA ARG A 147 -36.87 20.54 11.10
C ARG A 147 -37.49 19.42 10.27
N ALA A 148 -36.76 18.90 9.29
CA ALA A 148 -37.20 17.76 8.47
C ALA A 148 -37.48 16.49 9.30
N LEU A 149 -36.68 16.21 10.32
CA LEU A 149 -36.93 15.10 11.24
C LEU A 149 -38.19 15.31 12.09
N ILE A 150 -38.43 16.55 12.53
CA ILE A 150 -39.64 16.91 13.26
C ILE A 150 -40.87 16.72 12.35
N GLU A 151 -40.84 17.24 11.13
CA GLU A 151 -41.89 17.06 10.13
C GLU A 151 -42.13 15.59 9.79
N LEU A 152 -41.07 14.81 9.59
CA LEU A 152 -41.17 13.36 9.38
C LEU A 152 -41.86 12.67 10.55
N ASN A 153 -41.50 13.00 11.79
CA ASN A 153 -42.14 12.43 12.98
C ASN A 153 -43.62 12.80 13.10
N TYR A 154 -44.02 14.01 12.70
CA TYR A 154 -45.43 14.43 12.71
C TYR A 154 -46.24 13.83 11.55
N THR A 155 -45.62 13.62 10.39
CA THR A 155 -46.24 13.02 9.19
C THR A 155 -46.15 11.50 9.17
N TYR A 156 -45.42 10.90 10.11
CA TYR A 156 -45.25 9.46 10.20
C TYR A 156 -46.57 8.79 10.56
N VAL A 157 -47.26 8.27 9.54
CA VAL A 157 -48.32 7.28 9.70
C VAL A 157 -47.62 5.91 9.74
N PRO A 158 -47.63 5.18 10.87
CA PRO A 158 -47.14 3.82 10.89
C PRO A 158 -47.93 3.01 9.87
N ALA A 159 -47.25 2.36 8.92
CA ALA A 159 -47.92 1.48 7.96
C ALA A 159 -48.82 0.49 8.73
N PRO A 160 -50.09 0.28 8.32
CA PRO A 160 -50.96 -0.63 9.02
C PRO A 160 -50.31 -2.01 9.01
N THR A 161 -49.91 -2.49 10.19
CA THR A 161 -49.44 -3.86 10.33
C THR A 161 -50.65 -4.75 10.10
N THR A 162 -50.76 -5.35 8.92
CA THR A 162 -51.72 -6.43 8.67
C THR A 162 -51.39 -7.60 9.58
N LYS A 163 -51.99 -7.61 10.77
CA LYS A 163 -52.16 -8.83 11.55
C LYS A 163 -53.38 -9.52 10.95
N ALA A 164 -53.15 -10.57 10.18
CA ALA A 164 -54.20 -11.50 9.81
C ALA A 164 -54.82 -12.07 11.09
N VAL A 165 -56.08 -11.72 11.36
CA VAL A 165 -56.90 -12.34 12.40
C VAL A 165 -57.73 -13.39 11.67
N GLY A 166 -57.36 -14.66 11.83
CA GLY A 166 -58.09 -15.82 11.34
C GLY A 166 -58.44 -16.73 12.51
N GLU A 167 -59.72 -16.66 12.88
CA GLU A 167 -60.59 -17.68 13.49
C GLU A 167 -60.13 -18.51 14.71
N LYS A 168 -60.92 -18.34 15.78
CA LYS A 168 -60.97 -19.21 16.95
C LYS A 168 -61.84 -20.43 16.64
N THR A 169 -61.33 -21.63 16.87
CA THR A 169 -62.14 -22.82 17.16
C THR A 169 -61.66 -23.48 18.45
N ASN A 170 -62.61 -23.76 19.33
CA ASN A 170 -62.44 -24.29 20.69
C ASN A 170 -61.84 -25.71 20.73
N LYS A 171 -60.97 -25.99 21.71
CA LYS A 171 -61.00 -27.13 22.67
C LYS A 171 -59.66 -27.31 23.41
N GLY A 172 -59.73 -27.48 24.75
CA GLY A 172 -58.84 -28.33 25.54
C GLY A 172 -57.54 -27.74 26.10
N ASP A 173 -57.52 -27.57 27.42
CA ASP A 173 -56.43 -27.68 28.42
C ASP A 173 -54.96 -27.36 28.07
N GLU A 174 -54.46 -26.38 28.82
CA GLU A 174 -53.17 -26.34 29.52
C GLU A 174 -51.94 -27.00 28.86
N PHE A 175 -51.03 -26.19 28.30
CA PHE A 175 -49.59 -26.29 28.60
C PHE A 175 -48.86 -25.00 28.19
N MET A 176 -48.05 -24.49 29.12
CA MET A 176 -47.13 -23.36 28.96
C MET A 176 -46.23 -23.51 27.72
N LEU A 177 -45.96 -22.42 27.01
CA LEU A 177 -44.61 -22.07 26.54
C LEU A 177 -44.52 -20.62 26.04
N ASN A 178 -43.63 -19.89 26.69
CA ASN A 178 -43.06 -18.60 26.33
C ASN A 178 -42.85 -18.39 24.81
N SER A 179 -43.20 -17.20 24.33
CA SER A 179 -42.21 -16.41 23.60
C SER A 179 -42.40 -14.90 23.86
N LYS A 180 -41.46 -14.33 24.62
CA LYS A 180 -41.20 -12.89 24.62
C LYS A 180 -40.54 -12.57 23.28
N GLN A 181 -41.18 -11.76 22.45
CA GLN A 181 -40.44 -11.02 21.41
C GLN A 181 -40.13 -9.62 21.96
N ASP A 182 -38.92 -9.50 22.49
CA ASP A 182 -38.26 -8.23 22.80
C ASP A 182 -38.23 -7.36 21.54
N LYS A 183 -39.02 -6.29 21.53
CA LYS A 183 -38.86 -5.23 20.53
C LYS A 183 -37.83 -4.24 21.06
N PRO A 184 -36.70 -4.01 20.39
CA PRO A 184 -35.70 -3.07 20.86
C PRO A 184 -36.29 -1.65 20.84
N ARG A 185 -36.52 -1.07 22.02
CA ARG A 185 -36.84 0.36 22.17
C ARG A 185 -35.58 1.15 21.80
N ARG A 186 -35.58 1.75 20.61
CA ARG A 186 -34.54 2.70 20.19
C ARG A 186 -34.85 4.05 20.83
N THR A 187 -33.93 4.60 21.61
CA THR A 187 -34.06 5.94 22.19
C THR A 187 -33.08 6.89 21.49
N PHE A 188 -33.50 8.14 21.32
CA PHE A 188 -32.73 9.14 20.59
C PHE A 188 -31.83 9.93 21.55
N HIS A 189 -30.52 9.91 21.31
CA HIS A 189 -29.55 10.64 22.12
C HIS A 189 -29.13 11.94 21.44
N SER A 190 -29.25 13.07 22.13
CA SER A 190 -29.02 14.43 21.60
C SER A 190 -27.61 14.63 20.97
N LYS A 191 -26.58 13.94 21.49
CA LYS A 191 -25.21 13.99 20.94
C LYS A 191 -24.86 12.90 19.91
N TYR A 192 -25.58 11.78 19.85
CA TYR A 192 -25.13 10.57 19.11
C TYR A 192 -26.19 9.95 18.19
N GLY A 193 -27.41 10.50 18.13
CA GLY A 193 -28.49 9.97 17.29
C GLY A 193 -29.21 8.76 17.89
N LEU A 194 -29.91 7.98 17.05
CA LEU A 194 -30.62 6.77 17.49
C LEU A 194 -29.61 5.69 17.91
N THR A 195 -29.69 5.25 19.17
CA THR A 195 -28.83 4.16 19.68
C THR A 195 -29.68 2.96 20.08
N ASN A 196 -29.15 1.76 19.82
CA ASN A 196 -29.71 0.52 20.34
C ASN A 196 -29.05 0.24 21.69
N HIS A 197 -29.86 0.00 22.73
CA HIS A 197 -29.33 -0.40 24.02
C HIS A 197 -28.86 -1.86 23.92
N LEU A 198 -27.58 -2.08 23.54
CA LEU A 198 -26.71 -3.20 23.93
C LEU A 198 -25.38 -3.08 23.15
N GLY A 199 -24.25 -3.00 23.87
CA GLY A 199 -22.92 -3.35 23.35
C GLY A 199 -22.04 -2.23 22.80
N ASN A 200 -21.09 -1.78 23.64
CA ASN A 200 -19.79 -1.17 23.30
C ASN A 200 -19.77 -0.03 22.26
N VAL A 201 -20.06 1.19 22.73
CA VAL A 201 -19.59 2.42 22.08
C VAL A 201 -18.05 2.41 22.15
N LYS A 202 -17.36 2.11 21.05
CA LYS A 202 -15.91 2.39 20.94
C LYS A 202 -15.74 3.90 21.07
N LYS A 203 -15.22 4.36 22.22
CA LYS A 203 -14.86 5.75 22.42
C LYS A 203 -13.76 6.12 21.41
N LEU A 204 -14.03 7.11 20.56
CA LEU A 204 -12.99 7.75 19.77
C LEU A 204 -12.05 8.53 20.71
N PRO A 205 -10.72 8.57 20.44
CA PRO A 205 -9.79 9.30 21.27
C PRO A 205 -10.13 10.80 21.35
N PRO A 206 -9.88 11.47 22.49
CA PRO A 206 -10.09 12.89 22.62
C PRO A 206 -9.11 13.68 21.74
N MET A 207 -9.61 14.62 20.94
CA MET A 207 -8.78 15.68 20.38
C MET A 207 -8.46 16.67 21.50
N HIS A 208 -7.17 16.81 21.79
CA HIS A 208 -6.66 17.92 22.57
C HIS A 208 -6.58 19.15 21.65
N PHE A 209 -7.28 20.22 22.04
CA PHE A 209 -7.00 21.57 21.59
C PHE A 209 -5.96 22.19 22.51
#